data_AF-A0A1I7SST1-F1
#
_entry.id   AF-A0A1I7SST1-F1
#
_cell.length_a   1.000
_cell.length_b   1.000
_cell.length_c   1.000
_cell.angle_alpha   90.00
_cell.angle_beta   90.00
_cell.angle_gamma   90.00
#
_symmetry.space_group_name_H-M   'P 1'
#
loop_
_entity.id
_entity.type
_entity.pdbx_description
1 polymer ?
#
loop_
_entity_poly.entity_id
_entity_poly.type
_entity_poly.pdbx_seq_one_letter_code
_entity_poly.pdbx_strand_id
1 'polypeptide(L)'
;MMSEDAPPSKHAKETKVSMPPPNNEIAELEPVQEDQNDDTINGNTRTKICTNPEMAQIAAKVESFKNWTVNRFKTTKQSVFEQLGKVEKTVDSDMDQRINNLKDLHNRYKDVLNAAKTYSDHIQALNNSQRILSESLYQLSLKENDLKQTLTDRSEVLRSFSHNGDALIKSIGHFVSSLETLSNKTIKDTMWTIQVYEQARLEFDVYRHELSTLKQNVDADQTKIPDVESRCNEHKKKYEQLKEDVRVKIALLDENRLKVMRTQLKQLEDGLSHWFGENIKTLEQSSPREAPNHDDLTFSRGEMEPSSFLEQ
;
A
#
# COMPACT_ATOMS: atom_id res chain seq x y z
N MET A 1 -48.01 3.71 -31.87
CA MET A 1 -46.83 4.60 -31.84
C MET A 1 -46.26 4.45 -30.43
N MET A 2 -45.49 3.42 -30.08
CA MET A 2 -44.14 3.08 -30.56
C MET A 2 -43.22 4.30 -30.64
N SER A 3 -42.45 4.49 -29.56
CA SER A 3 -41.03 4.88 -29.59
C SER A 3 -40.40 4.41 -28.29
N GLU A 4 -39.47 3.46 -28.43
CA GLU A 4 -38.58 2.90 -27.41
C GLU A 4 -37.52 3.94 -27.02
N ASP A 5 -37.27 4.13 -25.72
CA ASP A 5 -36.04 4.76 -25.23
C ASP A 5 -35.14 3.69 -24.60
N ALA A 6 -33.96 3.56 -25.20
CA ALA A 6 -32.93 2.58 -24.89
C ALA A 6 -32.18 2.89 -23.57
N PRO A 7 -31.66 1.88 -22.86
CA PRO A 7 -30.88 2.09 -21.64
C PRO A 7 -29.41 2.45 -21.93
N PRO A 8 -28.71 3.14 -21.01
CA PRO A 8 -27.37 3.65 -21.25
C PRO A 8 -26.30 2.56 -21.23
N SER A 9 -25.37 2.68 -22.19
CA SER A 9 -24.17 1.88 -22.39
C SER A 9 -23.28 1.86 -21.13
N LYS A 10 -23.06 0.66 -20.58
CA LYS A 10 -22.01 0.40 -19.58
C LYS A 10 -20.68 0.28 -20.32
N HIS A 11 -19.89 1.35 -20.36
CA HIS A 11 -18.47 1.24 -20.67
C HIS A 11 -17.78 0.43 -19.57
N ALA A 12 -17.47 -0.83 -19.87
CA ALA A 12 -16.52 -1.62 -19.10
C ALA A 12 -15.17 -0.89 -19.14
N LYS A 13 -14.69 -0.44 -17.98
CA LYS A 13 -13.29 -0.02 -17.83
C LYS A 13 -12.43 -1.25 -18.11
N GLU A 14 -11.75 -1.26 -19.26
CA GLU A 14 -10.65 -2.18 -19.50
C GLU A 14 -9.57 -1.91 -18.45
N THR A 15 -9.54 -2.75 -17.43
CA THR A 15 -8.41 -2.83 -16.52
C THR A 15 -7.22 -3.32 -17.35
N LYS A 16 -6.40 -2.39 -17.87
CA LYS A 16 -5.10 -2.74 -18.45
C LYS A 16 -4.28 -3.42 -17.36
N VAL A 17 -4.21 -4.75 -17.44
CA VAL A 17 -3.33 -5.60 -16.65
C VAL A 17 -1.91 -5.32 -17.12
N SER A 18 -1.29 -4.26 -16.57
CA SER A 18 0.12 -3.98 -16.76
C SER A 18 0.90 -4.97 -15.92
N MET A 19 1.63 -5.89 -16.55
CA MET A 19 2.37 -6.94 -15.86
C MET A 19 3.87 -6.91 -16.17
N PRO A 20 4.71 -7.23 -15.15
CA PRO A 20 6.15 -7.11 -15.24
C PRO A 20 6.75 -8.17 -16.18
N PRO A 21 7.93 -7.89 -16.76
CA PRO A 21 8.64 -8.79 -17.66
C PRO A 21 9.16 -10.04 -16.93
N PRO A 22 9.59 -11.09 -17.66
CA PRO A 22 10.20 -12.28 -17.08
C PRO A 22 11.39 -11.91 -16.18
N ASN A 23 11.44 -12.49 -14.98
CA ASN A 23 12.51 -12.30 -14.00
C ASN A 23 13.82 -12.89 -14.57
N ASN A 24 14.67 -12.05 -15.16
CA ASN A 24 16.05 -12.39 -15.50
C ASN A 24 16.98 -11.87 -14.41
N GLU A 25 16.93 -12.43 -13.21
CA GLU A 25 18.04 -12.29 -12.25
C GLU A 25 18.95 -13.51 -12.41
N ILE A 26 19.83 -13.45 -13.40
CA ILE A 26 21.12 -14.12 -13.33
C ILE A 26 22.06 -13.03 -12.82
N ALA A 27 22.56 -13.21 -11.59
CA ALA A 27 23.57 -12.34 -11.00
C ALA A 27 24.75 -12.19 -11.96
N GLU A 28 24.93 -10.97 -12.47
CA GLU A 28 26.07 -10.57 -13.29
C GLU A 28 27.25 -10.36 -12.32
N LEU A 29 28.02 -11.42 -12.09
CA LEU A 29 29.35 -11.29 -11.52
C LEU A 29 30.27 -10.84 -12.66
N GLU A 30 30.68 -9.57 -12.62
CA GLU A 30 31.69 -9.03 -13.54
C GLU A 30 32.99 -9.87 -13.46
N PRO A 31 33.55 -10.34 -14.58
CA PRO A 31 34.91 -10.86 -14.57
C PRO A 31 35.90 -9.70 -14.59
N VAL A 32 36.71 -9.64 -13.54
CA VAL A 32 37.90 -8.79 -13.42
C VAL A 32 38.79 -9.00 -14.64
N GLN A 33 39.09 -7.91 -15.33
CA GLN A 33 40.10 -7.86 -16.38
C GLN A 33 41.49 -7.95 -15.75
N GLU A 34 42.23 -9.02 -16.05
CA GLU A 34 43.69 -9.03 -15.94
C GLU A 34 44.29 -8.96 -17.34
N ASP A 35 45.24 -8.06 -17.45
CA ASP A 35 45.84 -7.53 -18.66
C ASP A 35 47.12 -8.32 -19.01
N GLN A 36 47.44 -8.31 -20.30
CA GLN A 36 48.78 -8.49 -20.91
C GLN A 36 49.30 -9.88 -21.34
N ASN A 37 49.29 -10.00 -22.66
CA ASN A 37 50.43 -10.12 -23.57
C ASN A 37 50.74 -11.47 -24.23
N ASP A 38 50.86 -11.31 -25.54
CA ASP A 38 50.91 -12.24 -26.65
C ASP A 38 52.36 -12.61 -26.98
N ASP A 39 52.59 -13.89 -27.26
CA ASP A 39 53.76 -14.38 -27.98
C ASP A 39 53.38 -15.61 -28.84
N THR A 40 53.10 -15.31 -30.12
CA THR A 40 53.65 -15.93 -31.34
C THR A 40 53.58 -17.47 -31.55
N ILE A 41 52.76 -17.85 -32.55
CA ILE A 41 52.90 -18.91 -33.59
C ILE A 41 53.06 -20.39 -33.15
N ASN A 42 52.08 -21.25 -33.51
CA ASN A 42 52.24 -22.32 -34.52
C ASN A 42 50.90 -23.03 -34.83
N GLY A 43 50.74 -23.48 -36.08
CA GLY A 43 49.53 -24.07 -36.61
C GLY A 43 49.22 -25.48 -36.13
N ASN A 44 47.93 -25.80 -36.04
CA ASN A 44 47.41 -27.12 -36.36
C ASN A 44 45.89 -27.05 -36.58
N THR A 45 45.43 -27.37 -37.80
CA THR A 45 44.02 -27.58 -38.12
C THR A 45 43.52 -28.83 -37.40
N ARG A 46 42.93 -28.65 -36.22
CA ARG A 46 42.04 -29.63 -35.60
C ARG A 46 40.63 -29.10 -35.74
N THR A 47 39.81 -29.82 -36.50
CA THR A 47 38.38 -29.59 -36.65
C THR A 47 37.73 -29.62 -35.26
N LYS A 48 37.57 -28.45 -34.63
CA LYS A 48 36.69 -28.27 -33.48
C LYS A 48 35.28 -28.22 -34.03
N ILE A 49 34.51 -29.28 -33.77
CA ILE A 49 33.05 -29.17 -33.75
C ILE A 49 32.73 -28.25 -32.58
N CYS A 50 32.73 -26.93 -32.82
CA CYS A 50 32.22 -25.96 -31.88
C CYS A 50 30.70 -26.02 -31.95
N THR A 51 30.08 -26.80 -31.07
CA THR A 51 28.73 -26.45 -30.62
C THR A 51 28.84 -25.13 -29.88
N ASN A 52 28.53 -24.01 -30.56
CA ASN A 52 28.64 -22.67 -29.97
C ASN A 52 27.78 -22.59 -28.69
N PRO A 53 28.38 -22.47 -27.49
CA PRO A 53 27.63 -22.43 -26.23
C PRO A 53 26.67 -21.23 -26.14
N GLU A 54 26.98 -20.15 -26.86
CA GLU A 54 26.14 -18.96 -27.00
C GLU A 54 24.83 -19.24 -27.77
N MET A 55 24.88 -20.05 -28.83
CA MET A 55 23.69 -20.47 -29.57
C MET A 55 22.80 -21.41 -28.74
N ALA A 56 23.41 -22.27 -27.91
CA ALA A 56 22.66 -23.12 -26.97
C ALA A 56 21.96 -22.30 -25.88
N GLN A 57 22.61 -21.23 -25.37
CA GLN A 57 21.99 -20.31 -24.43
C GLN A 57 20.84 -19.50 -25.06
N ILE A 58 21.01 -19.04 -26.30
CA ILE A 58 19.94 -18.35 -27.04
C ILE A 58 18.77 -19.31 -27.29
N ALA A 59 19.04 -20.56 -27.70
CA ALA A 59 18.01 -21.57 -27.89
C ALA A 59 17.26 -21.89 -26.58
N ALA A 60 17.97 -22.00 -25.45
CA ALA A 60 17.35 -22.19 -24.15
C ALA A 60 16.48 -21.00 -23.72
N LYS A 61 16.91 -19.76 -24.00
CA LYS A 61 16.11 -18.53 -23.78
C LYS A 61 14.86 -18.47 -24.67
N VAL A 62 14.97 -18.91 -25.92
CA VAL A 62 13.83 -18.97 -26.84
C VAL A 62 12.82 -20.04 -26.38
N GLU A 63 13.29 -21.21 -25.97
CA GLU A 63 12.41 -22.27 -25.49
C GLU A 63 11.77 -21.90 -24.15
N SER A 64 12.49 -21.24 -23.25
CA SER A 64 11.92 -20.72 -22.00
C SER A 64 10.85 -19.66 -22.26
N PHE A 65 11.06 -18.75 -23.21
CA PHE A 65 10.07 -17.75 -23.59
C PHE A 65 8.82 -18.37 -24.22
N LYS A 66 9.01 -19.38 -25.08
CA LYS A 66 7.92 -20.14 -25.69
C LYS A 66 7.11 -20.91 -24.63
N ASN A 67 7.78 -21.62 -23.74
CA ASN A 67 7.13 -22.35 -22.64
C ASN A 67 6.37 -21.39 -21.71
N TRP A 68 6.96 -20.23 -21.40
CA TRP A 68 6.30 -19.17 -20.66
C TRP A 68 5.03 -18.69 -21.36
N THR A 69 5.11 -18.38 -22.67
CA THR A 69 3.97 -17.87 -23.44
C THR A 69 2.82 -18.88 -23.51
N VAL A 70 3.15 -20.16 -23.75
CA VAL A 70 2.16 -21.24 -23.80
C VAL A 70 1.53 -21.47 -22.44
N ASN A 71 2.34 -21.56 -21.38
CA ASN A 71 1.84 -21.77 -20.02
C ASN A 71 0.95 -20.60 -19.60
N ARG A 72 1.37 -19.37 -19.91
CA ARG A 72 0.61 -18.15 -19.66
C ARG A 72 -0.75 -18.17 -20.35
N PHE A 73 -0.79 -18.51 -21.63
CA PHE A 73 -2.06 -18.62 -22.36
C PHE A 73 -2.99 -19.66 -21.71
N LYS A 74 -2.46 -20.84 -21.34
CA LYS A 74 -3.23 -21.89 -20.67
C LYS A 74 -3.79 -21.40 -19.33
N THR A 75 -2.97 -20.77 -18.49
CA THR A 75 -3.39 -20.21 -17.20
C THR A 75 -4.45 -19.12 -17.37
N THR A 76 -4.29 -18.22 -18.34
CA THR A 76 -5.29 -17.17 -18.63
C THR A 76 -6.62 -17.78 -19.07
N LYS A 77 -6.58 -18.77 -19.97
CA LYS A 77 -7.78 -19.51 -20.39
C LYS A 77 -8.46 -20.21 -19.22
N GLN A 78 -7.69 -20.87 -18.36
CA GLN A 78 -8.19 -21.52 -17.14
C GLN A 78 -8.88 -20.51 -16.22
N SER A 79 -8.26 -19.37 -15.94
CA SER A 79 -8.83 -18.31 -15.11
C SER A 79 -10.17 -17.79 -15.64
N VAL A 80 -10.25 -17.52 -16.95
CA VAL A 80 -11.50 -17.08 -17.60
C VAL A 80 -12.58 -18.15 -17.50
N PHE A 81 -12.21 -19.42 -17.69
CA PHE A 81 -13.18 -20.52 -17.63
C PHE A 81 -13.66 -20.83 -16.21
N GLU A 82 -12.81 -20.67 -15.20
CA GLU A 82 -13.23 -20.70 -13.79
C GLU A 82 -14.22 -19.59 -13.47
N GLN A 83 -13.98 -18.35 -13.92
CA GLN A 83 -14.90 -17.22 -13.72
C GLN A 83 -16.26 -17.45 -14.39
N LEU A 84 -16.28 -18.17 -15.51
CA LEU A 84 -17.51 -18.52 -16.24
C LEU A 84 -18.17 -19.80 -15.73
N GLY A 85 -17.62 -20.46 -14.70
CA GLY A 85 -18.13 -21.72 -14.15
C GLY A 85 -18.00 -22.93 -15.10
N LYS A 86 -17.15 -22.83 -16.13
CA LYS A 86 -16.98 -23.85 -17.17
C LYS A 86 -15.93 -24.92 -16.82
N VAL A 87 -15.06 -24.65 -15.86
CA VAL A 87 -14.01 -25.58 -15.38
C VAL A 87 -13.96 -25.54 -13.85
N GLU A 88 -13.73 -26.70 -13.23
CA GLU A 88 -13.62 -26.83 -11.77
C GLU A 88 -12.38 -26.11 -11.22
N LYS A 89 -12.61 -25.31 -10.18
CA LYS A 89 -11.59 -24.55 -9.44
C LYS A 89 -11.09 -25.39 -8.26
N THR A 90 -9.77 -25.42 -7.99
CA THR A 90 -9.31 -25.84 -6.66
C THR A 90 -9.71 -24.79 -5.63
N VAL A 91 -10.56 -25.18 -4.67
CA VAL A 91 -11.11 -24.31 -3.63
C VAL A 91 -10.47 -24.62 -2.30
N ASP A 92 -9.96 -23.58 -1.64
CA ASP A 92 -9.48 -23.63 -0.25
C ASP A 92 -10.19 -22.52 0.53
N SER A 93 -11.28 -22.88 1.20
CA SER A 93 -12.14 -21.89 1.85
C SER A 93 -11.45 -21.15 3.00
N ASP A 94 -10.52 -21.79 3.72
CA ASP A 94 -9.79 -21.13 4.82
C ASP A 94 -8.78 -20.13 4.25
N MET A 95 -8.00 -20.54 3.25
CA MET A 95 -7.03 -19.65 2.62
C MET A 95 -7.71 -18.48 1.90
N ASP A 96 -8.79 -18.74 1.15
CA ASP A 96 -9.58 -17.70 0.48
C ASP A 96 -10.14 -16.69 1.51
N GLN A 97 -10.63 -17.16 2.66
CA GLN A 97 -11.10 -16.27 3.73
C GLN A 97 -9.97 -15.40 4.29
N ARG A 98 -8.79 -15.98 4.56
CA ARG A 98 -7.62 -15.23 5.06
C ARG A 98 -7.16 -14.16 4.06
N ILE A 99 -7.09 -14.51 2.77
CA ILE A 99 -6.71 -13.58 1.70
C ILE A 99 -7.72 -12.44 1.60
N ASN A 100 -9.02 -12.74 1.65
CA ASN A 100 -10.07 -11.71 1.58
C ASN A 100 -10.03 -10.77 2.79
N ASN A 101 -9.82 -11.32 4.00
CA ASN A 101 -9.63 -10.51 5.20
C ASN A 101 -8.41 -9.59 5.08
N LEU A 102 -7.29 -10.09 4.54
CA LEU A 102 -6.11 -9.26 4.31
C LEU A 102 -6.36 -8.15 3.27
N LYS A 103 -7.13 -8.44 2.21
CA LYS A 103 -7.51 -7.46 1.18
C LYS A 103 -8.39 -6.35 1.75
N ASP A 104 -9.42 -6.70 2.52
CA ASP A 104 -10.24 -5.70 3.22
C ASP A 104 -9.40 -4.88 4.19
N LEU A 105 -8.59 -5.55 5.00
CA LEU A 105 -7.74 -4.89 5.97
C LEU A 105 -6.76 -3.91 5.30
N HIS A 106 -6.10 -4.31 4.22
CA HIS A 106 -5.23 -3.41 3.44
C HIS A 106 -5.97 -2.15 2.98
N ASN A 107 -7.22 -2.26 2.53
CA ASN A 107 -8.02 -1.10 2.16
C ASN A 107 -8.28 -0.18 3.37
N ARG A 108 -8.61 -0.75 4.54
CA ARG A 108 -8.79 0.04 5.77
C ARG A 108 -7.52 0.80 6.17
N TYR A 109 -6.34 0.18 6.03
CA TYR A 109 -5.06 0.86 6.28
C TYR A 109 -4.85 2.04 5.33
N LYS A 110 -5.22 1.90 4.05
CA LYS A 110 -5.13 2.97 3.08
C LYS A 110 -6.10 4.10 3.41
N ASP A 111 -7.30 3.80 3.87
CA ASP A 111 -8.28 4.80 4.30
C ASP A 111 -7.74 5.61 5.50
N VAL A 112 -7.20 4.94 6.52
CA VAL A 112 -6.58 5.61 7.68
C VAL A 112 -5.38 6.44 7.25
N LEU A 113 -4.52 5.91 6.39
CA LEU A 113 -3.37 6.65 5.85
C LEU A 113 -3.80 7.92 5.12
N ASN A 114 -4.83 7.84 4.27
CA ASN A 114 -5.35 8.99 3.55
C ASN A 114 -5.96 10.01 4.50
N ALA A 115 -6.75 9.57 5.49
CA ALA A 115 -7.32 10.44 6.51
C ALA A 115 -6.22 11.14 7.33
N ALA A 116 -5.14 10.45 7.69
CA ALA A 116 -4.02 11.03 8.42
C ALA A 116 -3.25 12.08 7.59
N LYS A 117 -3.09 11.87 6.27
CA LYS A 117 -2.51 12.86 5.36
C LYS A 117 -3.38 14.12 5.30
N THR A 118 -4.67 13.96 5.04
CA THR A 118 -5.62 15.08 5.04
C THR A 118 -5.64 15.81 6.39
N TYR A 119 -5.58 15.07 7.50
CA TYR A 119 -5.48 15.66 8.83
C TYR A 119 -4.20 16.50 9.00
N SER A 120 -3.05 15.99 8.54
CA SER A 120 -1.79 16.74 8.54
C SER A 120 -1.90 18.05 7.74
N ASP A 121 -2.46 17.97 6.53
CA ASP A 121 -2.65 19.13 5.64
C ASP A 121 -3.55 20.20 6.31
N HIS A 122 -4.62 19.77 6.97
CA HIS A 122 -5.52 20.69 7.68
C HIS A 122 -4.84 21.36 8.89
N ILE A 123 -4.03 20.63 9.67
CA ILE A 123 -3.28 21.23 10.79
C ILE A 123 -2.22 22.21 10.27
N GLN A 124 -1.54 21.91 9.16
CA GLN A 124 -0.62 22.85 8.50
C GLN A 124 -1.35 24.13 8.07
N ALA A 125 -2.52 24.00 7.43
CA ALA A 125 -3.34 25.14 7.04
C ALA A 125 -3.83 25.97 8.23
N LEU A 126 -4.21 25.31 9.34
CA LEU A 126 -4.58 25.96 10.59
C LEU A 126 -3.41 26.78 11.16
N ASN A 127 -2.22 26.18 11.29
CA ASN A 127 -1.06 26.90 11.82
C ASN A 127 -0.70 28.11 10.95
N ASN A 128 -0.77 27.98 9.61
CA ASN A 128 -0.55 29.11 8.72
C ASN A 128 -1.58 30.23 8.93
N SER A 129 -2.86 29.86 9.06
CA SER A 129 -3.95 30.82 9.31
C SER A 129 -3.79 31.53 10.65
N GLN A 130 -3.36 30.81 11.69
CA GLN A 130 -3.03 31.37 13.00
C GLN A 130 -1.88 32.39 12.92
N ARG A 131 -0.83 32.12 12.12
CA ARG A 131 0.27 33.08 11.89
C ARG A 131 -0.24 34.35 11.21
N ILE A 132 -1.03 34.23 10.14
CA ILE A 132 -1.58 35.39 9.42
C ILE A 132 -2.47 36.23 10.34
N LEU A 133 -3.34 35.59 11.13
CA LEU A 133 -4.21 36.29 12.07
C LEU A 133 -3.39 36.96 13.19
N SER A 134 -2.36 36.29 13.73
CA SER A 134 -1.47 36.87 14.74
C SER A 134 -0.80 38.15 14.23
N GLU A 135 -0.29 38.14 13.00
CA GLU A 135 0.33 39.31 12.39
C GLU A 135 -0.68 40.44 12.21
N SER A 136 -1.89 40.13 11.74
CA SER A 136 -2.94 41.14 11.54
C SER A 136 -3.37 41.81 12.86
N LEU A 137 -3.49 41.04 13.94
CA LEU A 137 -3.80 41.57 15.28
C LEU A 137 -2.66 42.45 15.81
N TYR A 138 -1.41 42.04 15.59
CA TYR A 138 -0.26 42.84 15.97
C TYR A 138 -0.21 44.17 15.19
N GLN A 139 -0.43 44.15 13.88
CA GLN A 139 -0.46 45.38 13.07
C GLN A 139 -1.60 46.33 13.51
N LEU A 140 -2.75 45.79 13.91
CA LEU A 140 -3.85 46.59 14.46
C LEU A 140 -3.48 47.22 15.82
N SER A 141 -2.73 46.50 16.67
CA SER A 141 -2.30 47.00 17.98
C SER A 141 -1.38 48.22 17.89
N LEU A 142 -0.68 48.38 16.76
CA LEU A 142 0.15 49.55 16.48
C LEU A 142 -0.68 50.82 16.18
N LYS A 143 -1.98 50.68 15.90
CA LYS A 143 -2.90 51.77 15.56
C LYS A 143 -3.93 52.03 16.66
N GLU A 144 -4.48 50.97 17.24
CA GLU A 144 -5.51 51.03 18.29
C GLU A 144 -4.87 51.11 19.68
N ASN A 145 -4.58 52.33 20.15
CA ASN A 145 -3.88 52.55 21.42
C ASN A 145 -4.66 52.03 22.64
N ASP A 146 -5.98 52.19 22.66
CA ASP A 146 -6.83 51.79 23.79
C ASP A 146 -6.88 50.25 23.98
N LEU A 147 -6.69 49.50 22.89
CA LEU A 147 -6.72 48.03 22.88
C LEU A 147 -5.35 47.40 22.67
N LYS A 148 -4.28 48.21 22.63
CA LYS A 148 -2.94 47.78 22.22
C LYS A 148 -2.44 46.55 22.98
N GLN A 149 -2.55 46.56 24.30
CA GLN A 149 -2.08 45.45 25.13
C GLN A 149 -2.88 44.18 24.84
N THR A 150 -4.21 44.25 24.87
CA THR A 150 -5.08 43.10 24.59
C THR A 150 -4.83 42.52 23.20
N LEU A 151 -4.71 43.35 22.17
CA LEU A 151 -4.43 42.89 20.81
C LEU A 151 -3.05 42.24 20.70
N THR A 152 -2.04 42.80 21.38
CA THR A 152 -0.69 42.23 21.42
C THR A 152 -0.70 40.87 22.14
N ASP A 153 -1.32 40.77 23.31
CA ASP A 153 -1.43 39.51 24.05
C ASP A 153 -2.11 38.41 23.20
N ARG A 154 -3.21 38.75 22.50
CA ARG A 154 -3.90 37.80 21.62
C ARG A 154 -3.06 37.40 20.41
N SER A 155 -2.27 38.32 19.87
CA SER A 155 -1.33 38.02 18.78
C SER A 155 -0.27 37.00 19.23
N GLU A 156 0.26 37.16 20.45
CA GLU A 156 1.27 36.26 21.01
C GLU A 156 0.70 34.85 21.27
N VAL A 157 -0.53 34.75 21.79
CA VAL A 157 -1.22 33.46 21.97
C VAL A 157 -1.34 32.70 20.65
N LEU A 158 -1.81 33.36 19.58
CA LEU A 158 -1.95 32.72 18.27
C LEU A 158 -0.61 32.32 17.66
N ARG A 159 0.43 33.13 17.87
CA ARG A 159 1.79 32.81 17.42
C ARG A 159 2.30 31.54 18.10
N SER A 160 2.10 31.44 19.42
CA SER A 160 2.42 30.26 20.22
C SER A 160 1.61 29.03 19.80
N PHE A 161 0.30 29.15 19.55
CA PHE A 161 -0.51 28.04 19.03
C PHE A 161 0.03 27.48 17.71
N SER A 162 0.39 28.36 16.77
CA SER A 162 0.95 27.93 15.48
C SER A 162 2.30 27.22 15.65
N HIS A 163 3.12 27.67 16.61
CA HIS A 163 4.42 27.09 16.89
C HIS A 163 4.28 25.72 17.56
N ASN A 164 3.42 25.60 18.57
CA ASN A 164 3.11 24.34 19.23
C ASN A 164 2.56 23.30 18.23
N GLY A 165 1.78 23.76 17.25
CA GLY A 165 1.25 22.90 16.19
C GLY A 165 2.33 22.30 15.29
N ASP A 166 3.52 22.90 15.16
CA ASP A 166 4.62 22.35 14.34
C ASP A 166 5.14 21.02 14.91
N ALA A 167 5.11 20.85 16.24
CA ALA A 167 5.46 19.59 16.89
C ALA A 167 4.44 18.48 16.57
N LEU A 168 3.15 18.82 16.58
CA LEU A 168 2.08 17.88 16.22
C LEU A 168 2.19 17.45 14.74
N ILE A 169 2.47 18.38 13.83
CA ILE A 169 2.67 18.07 12.40
C ILE A 169 3.80 17.06 12.22
N LYS A 170 4.91 17.20 12.96
CA LYS A 170 6.02 16.23 12.92
C LYS A 170 5.58 14.84 13.41
N SER A 171 4.83 14.78 14.52
CA SER A 171 4.29 13.51 15.04
C SER A 171 3.33 12.83 14.05
N ILE A 172 2.43 13.59 13.42
CA ILE A 172 1.55 13.07 12.37
C ILE A 172 2.37 12.63 11.14
N GLY A 173 3.43 13.36 10.79
CA GLY A 173 4.34 12.99 9.69
C GLY A 173 5.04 11.64 9.93
N HIS A 174 5.53 11.38 11.15
CA HIS A 174 6.08 10.08 11.52
C HIS A 174 5.04 8.95 11.44
N PHE A 175 3.82 9.23 11.91
CA PHE A 175 2.69 8.30 11.79
C PHE A 175 2.39 7.95 10.33
N VAL A 176 2.25 8.96 9.46
CA VAL A 176 2.00 8.78 8.02
C VAL A 176 3.10 7.95 7.37
N SER A 177 4.37 8.30 7.57
CA SER A 177 5.52 7.56 7.00
C SER A 177 5.56 6.09 7.44
N SER A 178 5.25 5.82 8.71
CA SER A 178 5.17 4.47 9.24
C SER A 178 4.02 3.67 8.62
N LEU A 179 2.84 4.29 8.45
CA LEU A 179 1.69 3.66 7.78
C LEU A 179 1.94 3.45 6.29
N GLU A 180 2.65 4.36 5.60
CA GLU A 180 3.07 4.16 4.22
C GLU A 180 3.98 2.95 4.10
N THR A 181 4.95 2.80 5.00
CA THR A 181 5.82 1.63 5.00
C THR A 181 5.02 0.34 5.24
N LEU A 182 4.17 0.32 6.27
CA LEU A 182 3.34 -0.83 6.59
C LEU A 182 2.40 -1.20 5.43
N SER A 183 1.65 -0.24 4.90
CA SER A 183 0.64 -0.49 3.86
C SER A 183 1.25 -0.67 2.47
N ASN A 184 2.14 0.22 2.04
CA ASN A 184 2.64 0.24 0.67
C ASN A 184 3.86 -0.65 0.44
N LYS A 185 4.52 -1.13 1.51
CA LYS A 185 5.65 -2.06 1.39
C LYS A 185 5.32 -3.41 2.03
N THR A 186 5.09 -3.46 3.34
CA THR A 186 4.97 -4.73 4.07
C THR A 186 3.74 -5.54 3.66
N ILE A 187 2.56 -4.92 3.64
CA ILE A 187 1.32 -5.61 3.21
C ILE A 187 1.41 -5.97 1.72
N LYS A 188 1.99 -5.09 0.88
CA LYS A 188 2.15 -5.36 -0.56
C LYS A 188 3.09 -6.55 -0.84
N ASP A 189 4.16 -6.73 -0.08
CA ASP A 189 5.04 -7.91 -0.21
C ASP A 189 4.28 -9.22 0.05
N THR A 190 3.42 -9.22 1.08
CA THR A 190 2.55 -10.36 1.37
C THR A 190 1.52 -10.58 0.24
N MET A 191 0.92 -9.50 -0.28
CA MET A 191 0.02 -9.58 -1.44
C MET A 191 0.71 -10.13 -2.69
N TRP A 192 1.97 -9.76 -2.93
CA TRP A 192 2.76 -10.33 -4.03
C TRP A 192 2.94 -11.84 -3.87
N THR A 193 3.25 -12.30 -2.66
CA THR A 193 3.38 -13.74 -2.37
C THR A 193 2.06 -14.47 -2.60
N ILE A 194 0.93 -13.86 -2.23
CA ILE A 194 -0.41 -14.39 -2.52
C ILE A 194 -0.65 -14.49 -4.03
N GLN A 195 -0.22 -13.50 -4.83
CA GLN A 195 -0.34 -13.56 -6.29
C GLN A 195 0.47 -14.73 -6.88
N VAL A 196 1.67 -14.98 -6.37
CA VAL A 196 2.50 -16.12 -6.80
C VAL A 196 1.83 -17.45 -6.44
N TYR A 197 1.24 -17.55 -5.25
CA TYR A 197 0.42 -18.70 -4.83
C TYR A 197 -0.81 -18.90 -5.75
N GLU A 198 -1.59 -17.84 -6.01
CA GLU A 198 -2.77 -17.89 -6.88
C GLU A 198 -2.40 -18.34 -8.30
N GLN A 199 -1.24 -17.90 -8.81
CA GLN A 199 -0.71 -18.33 -10.10
C GLN A 199 -0.31 -19.82 -10.11
N ALA A 200 0.35 -20.31 -9.05
CA ALA A 200 0.70 -21.73 -8.93
C ALA A 200 -0.53 -22.64 -8.82
N ARG A 201 -1.59 -22.18 -8.12
CA ARG A 201 -2.89 -22.87 -8.07
C ARG A 201 -3.50 -23.01 -9.46
N LEU A 202 -3.50 -21.93 -10.25
CA LEU A 202 -4.02 -21.96 -11.63
C LEU A 202 -3.21 -22.89 -12.53
N GLU A 203 -1.87 -22.91 -12.41
CA GLU A 203 -1.02 -23.86 -13.12
C GLU A 203 -1.38 -25.31 -12.77
N PHE A 204 -1.53 -25.61 -11.47
CA PHE A 204 -1.97 -26.93 -11.02
C PHE A 204 -3.34 -27.31 -11.60
N ASP A 205 -4.31 -26.40 -11.59
CA ASP A 205 -5.65 -26.64 -12.13
C ASP A 205 -5.63 -26.95 -13.64
N VAL A 206 -4.75 -26.30 -14.42
CA VAL A 206 -4.51 -26.63 -15.84
C VAL A 206 -4.06 -28.07 -16.00
N TYR A 207 -3.00 -28.50 -15.31
CA TYR A 207 -2.46 -29.86 -15.46
C TYR A 207 -3.41 -30.93 -14.91
N ARG A 208 -4.15 -30.62 -13.85
CA ARG A 208 -5.21 -31.49 -13.31
C ARG A 208 -6.31 -31.72 -14.35
N HIS A 209 -6.75 -30.67 -15.03
CA HIS A 209 -7.76 -30.76 -16.07
C HIS A 209 -7.25 -31.50 -17.32
N GLU A 210 -6.00 -31.24 -17.74
CA GLU A 210 -5.35 -31.98 -18.83
C GLU A 210 -5.26 -33.49 -18.52
N LEU A 211 -4.84 -33.85 -17.30
CA LEU A 211 -4.75 -35.25 -16.86
C LEU A 211 -6.14 -35.92 -16.82
N SER A 212 -7.16 -35.22 -16.30
CA SER A 212 -8.54 -35.72 -16.24
C SER A 212 -9.09 -35.98 -17.65
N THR A 213 -8.88 -35.03 -18.57
CA THR A 213 -9.33 -35.14 -19.97
C THR A 213 -8.63 -36.30 -20.69
N LEU A 214 -7.33 -36.51 -20.45
CA LEU A 214 -6.57 -37.59 -21.07
C LEU A 214 -7.01 -38.97 -20.55
N LYS A 215 -7.34 -39.08 -19.25
CA LYS A 215 -7.83 -40.33 -18.64
C LYS A 215 -9.28 -40.68 -19.06
N GLN A 216 -10.10 -39.70 -19.42
CA GLN A 216 -11.49 -39.91 -19.85
C GLN A 216 -11.63 -40.23 -21.35
N ASN A 217 -10.67 -39.82 -22.17
CA ASN A 217 -10.69 -40.11 -23.61
C ASN A 217 -10.17 -41.52 -23.89
N VAL A 218 -11.08 -42.42 -24.28
CA VAL A 218 -10.77 -43.84 -24.58
C VAL A 218 -9.83 -44.01 -25.79
N ASP A 219 -9.83 -43.04 -26.71
CA ASP A 219 -8.97 -43.00 -27.90
C ASP A 219 -7.64 -42.24 -27.68
N ALA A 220 -7.37 -41.78 -26.45
CA ALA A 220 -6.15 -41.02 -26.16
C ALA A 220 -4.91 -41.93 -26.12
N ASP A 221 -3.76 -41.33 -26.43
CA ASP A 221 -2.46 -41.99 -26.35
C ASP A 221 -2.09 -42.26 -24.88
N GLN A 222 -2.38 -43.49 -24.43
CA GLN A 222 -2.18 -43.94 -23.05
C GLN A 222 -0.72 -43.84 -22.59
N THR A 223 0.24 -43.77 -23.53
CA THR A 223 1.67 -43.66 -23.21
C THR A 223 2.06 -42.30 -22.63
N LYS A 224 1.24 -41.26 -22.85
CA LYS A 224 1.49 -39.88 -22.36
C LYS A 224 1.00 -39.62 -20.94
N ILE A 225 0.12 -40.48 -20.42
CA ILE A 225 -0.45 -40.35 -19.08
C ILE A 225 0.61 -40.27 -17.96
N PRO A 226 1.64 -41.14 -17.90
CA PRO A 226 2.63 -41.06 -16.84
C PRO A 226 3.44 -39.75 -16.85
N ASP A 227 3.72 -39.18 -18.03
CA ASP A 227 4.42 -37.89 -18.15
C ASP A 227 3.53 -36.73 -17.64
N VAL A 228 2.27 -36.68 -18.06
CA VAL A 228 1.31 -35.65 -17.61
C VAL A 228 1.00 -35.79 -16.11
N GLU A 229 0.91 -37.01 -15.59
CA GLU A 229 0.71 -37.28 -14.16
C GLU A 229 1.90 -36.84 -13.32
N SER A 230 3.13 -37.07 -13.79
CA SER A 230 4.35 -36.57 -13.16
C SER A 230 4.35 -35.04 -13.05
N ARG A 231 4.06 -34.33 -14.15
CA ARG A 231 3.98 -32.85 -14.16
C ARG A 231 2.86 -32.32 -13.28
N CYS A 232 1.71 -32.97 -13.27
CA CYS A 232 0.60 -32.62 -12.38
C CYS A 232 1.02 -32.71 -10.91
N ASN A 233 1.75 -33.77 -10.52
CA ASN A 233 2.27 -33.92 -9.16
C ASN A 233 3.33 -32.86 -8.81
N GLU A 234 4.19 -32.48 -9.75
CA GLU A 234 5.16 -31.39 -9.58
C GLU A 234 4.47 -30.05 -9.29
N HIS A 235 3.49 -29.67 -10.12
CA HIS A 235 2.71 -28.45 -9.92
C HIS A 235 1.88 -28.48 -8.63
N LYS A 236 1.36 -29.65 -8.24
CA LYS A 236 0.69 -29.83 -6.95
C LYS A 236 1.63 -29.56 -5.78
N LYS A 237 2.85 -30.10 -5.80
CA LYS A 237 3.85 -29.88 -4.74
C LYS A 237 4.24 -28.40 -4.63
N LYS A 238 4.46 -27.73 -5.77
CA LYS A 238 4.73 -26.28 -5.82
C LYS A 238 3.58 -25.46 -5.21
N TYR A 239 2.35 -25.78 -5.57
CA TYR A 239 1.15 -25.13 -5.03
C TYR A 239 1.03 -25.29 -3.52
N GLU A 240 1.18 -26.51 -2.98
CA GLU A 240 1.08 -26.76 -1.54
C GLU A 240 2.22 -26.09 -0.76
N GLN A 241 3.44 -26.03 -1.32
CA GLN A 241 4.54 -25.29 -0.71
C GLN A 241 4.22 -23.79 -0.61
N LEU A 242 3.79 -23.17 -1.71
CA LEU A 242 3.44 -21.74 -1.72
C LEU A 242 2.25 -21.42 -0.81
N LYS A 243 1.33 -22.37 -0.62
CA LYS A 243 0.23 -22.26 0.33
C LYS A 243 0.75 -22.13 1.76
N GLU A 244 1.76 -22.93 2.14
CA GLU A 244 2.41 -22.81 3.44
C GLU A 244 3.12 -21.47 3.59
N ASP A 245 3.87 -21.07 2.56
CA ASP A 245 4.62 -19.80 2.57
C ASP A 245 3.68 -18.60 2.77
N VAL A 246 2.52 -18.59 2.09
CA VAL A 246 1.48 -17.57 2.30
C VAL A 246 0.94 -17.60 3.72
N ARG A 247 0.65 -18.79 4.28
CA ARG A 247 0.14 -18.93 5.64
C ARG A 247 1.10 -18.32 6.66
N VAL A 248 2.39 -18.67 6.55
CA VAL A 248 3.45 -18.15 7.42
C VAL A 248 3.61 -16.65 7.25
N LYS A 249 3.66 -16.13 6.01
CA LYS A 249 3.78 -14.69 5.75
C LYS A 249 2.61 -13.89 6.32
N ILE A 250 1.37 -14.37 6.18
CA ILE A 250 0.20 -13.70 6.77
C ILE A 250 0.32 -13.65 8.29
N ALA A 251 0.74 -14.74 8.94
CA ALA A 251 0.93 -14.76 10.40
C ALA A 251 2.03 -13.79 10.87
N LEU A 252 3.18 -13.76 10.19
CA LEU A 252 4.26 -12.80 10.47
C LEU A 252 3.82 -11.36 10.23
N LEU A 253 3.04 -11.12 9.17
CA LEU A 253 2.46 -9.82 8.88
C LEU A 253 1.50 -9.38 10.00
N ASP A 254 0.67 -10.28 10.51
CA ASP A 254 -0.26 -9.98 11.61
C ASP A 254 0.48 -9.46 12.85
N GLU A 255 1.55 -10.16 13.25
CA GLU A 255 2.38 -9.77 14.39
C GLU A 255 3.08 -8.42 14.16
N ASN A 256 3.76 -8.27 13.01
CA ASN A 256 4.45 -7.03 12.65
C ASN A 256 3.50 -5.84 12.60
N ARG A 257 2.37 -6.00 11.92
CA ARG A 257 1.34 -4.98 11.76
C ARG A 257 0.80 -4.50 13.10
N LEU A 258 0.44 -5.43 13.99
CA LEU A 258 -0.09 -5.07 15.31
C LEU A 258 0.95 -4.35 16.16
N LYS A 259 2.21 -4.78 16.10
CA LYS A 259 3.31 -4.09 16.81
C LYS A 259 3.49 -2.66 16.31
N VAL A 260 3.63 -2.47 15.00
CA VAL A 260 3.79 -1.15 14.39
C VAL A 260 2.62 -0.25 14.75
N MET A 261 1.37 -0.72 14.56
CA MET A 261 0.21 0.11 14.84
C MET A 261 0.06 0.51 16.29
N ARG A 262 0.32 -0.40 17.26
CA ARG A 262 0.28 -0.02 18.68
C ARG A 262 1.28 1.09 18.99
N THR A 263 2.50 0.98 18.48
CA THR A 263 3.52 2.01 18.67
C THR A 263 3.11 3.33 18.02
N GLN A 264 2.63 3.29 16.78
CA GLN A 264 2.28 4.49 16.02
C GLN A 264 1.04 5.20 16.57
N LEU A 265 0.01 4.45 17.00
CA LEU A 265 -1.17 5.03 17.65
C LEU A 265 -0.81 5.74 18.96
N LYS A 266 0.06 5.14 19.77
CA LYS A 266 0.56 5.77 20.99
C LYS A 266 1.33 7.07 20.69
N GLN A 267 2.22 7.05 19.69
CA GLN A 267 2.97 8.25 19.31
C GLN A 267 2.07 9.39 18.81
N LEU A 268 0.98 9.05 18.12
CA LEU A 268 -0.03 10.02 17.69
C LEU A 268 -0.77 10.62 18.89
N GLU A 269 -1.19 9.78 19.85
CA GLU A 269 -1.83 10.20 21.09
C GLU A 269 -0.92 11.11 21.93
N ASP A 270 0.35 10.72 22.11
CA ASP A 270 1.36 11.51 22.83
C ASP A 270 1.55 12.88 22.15
N GLY A 271 1.61 12.91 20.82
CA GLY A 271 1.73 14.15 20.03
C GLY A 271 0.52 15.07 20.20
N LEU A 272 -0.70 14.52 20.20
CA LEU A 272 -1.93 15.28 20.43
C LEU A 272 -1.98 15.83 21.86
N SER A 273 -1.68 14.97 22.84
CA SER A 273 -1.68 15.34 24.26
C SER A 273 -0.68 16.46 24.54
N HIS A 274 0.51 16.39 23.94
CA HIS A 274 1.51 17.45 24.04
C HIS A 274 1.00 18.76 23.42
N TRP A 275 0.45 18.73 22.21
CA TRP A 275 -0.06 19.94 21.54
C TRP A 275 -1.17 20.63 22.34
N PHE A 276 -2.17 19.86 22.81
CA PHE A 276 -3.23 20.43 23.65
C PHE A 276 -2.69 20.92 24.98
N GLY A 277 -1.79 20.17 25.63
CA GLY A 277 -1.18 20.56 26.90
C GLY A 277 -0.40 21.86 26.81
N GLU A 278 0.40 22.07 25.75
CA GLU A 278 1.15 23.31 25.54
C GLU A 278 0.21 24.50 25.23
N ASN A 279 -0.87 24.26 24.49
CA ASN A 279 -1.85 25.31 24.21
C ASN A 279 -2.62 25.73 25.49
N ILE A 280 -2.99 24.78 26.36
CA ILE A 280 -3.61 25.08 27.65
C ILE A 280 -2.67 25.93 28.51
N LYS A 281 -1.39 25.53 28.64
CA LYS A 281 -0.39 26.32 29.37
C LYS A 281 -0.23 27.74 28.81
N THR A 282 -0.24 27.88 27.48
CA THR A 282 -0.16 29.18 26.80
C THR A 282 -1.35 30.08 27.19
N LEU A 283 -2.56 29.51 27.27
CA LEU A 283 -3.75 30.24 27.69
C LEU A 283 -3.69 30.63 29.17
N GLU A 284 -3.23 29.74 30.04
CA GLU A 284 -3.09 30.03 31.48
C GLU A 284 -2.08 31.14 31.75
N GLN A 285 -0.98 31.18 30.98
CA GLN A 285 0.05 32.22 31.11
C GLN A 285 -0.38 33.58 30.56
N SER A 286 -1.28 33.59 29.57
CA SER A 286 -1.82 34.81 28.95
C SER A 286 -3.09 35.33 29.64
N SER A 287 -3.72 34.54 30.50
CA SER A 287 -4.77 35.02 31.39
C SER A 287 -4.15 36.00 32.39
N PRO A 288 -4.70 37.21 32.57
CA PRO A 288 -4.18 38.12 33.57
C PRO A 288 -4.16 37.43 34.94
N ARG A 289 -3.03 37.48 35.64
CA ARG A 289 -3.03 37.32 37.10
C ARG A 289 -4.08 38.29 37.61
N GLU A 290 -5.11 37.76 38.27
CA GLU A 290 -6.14 38.55 38.96
C GLU A 290 -5.47 39.75 39.62
N ALA A 291 -5.86 40.95 39.19
CA ALA A 291 -5.61 42.13 40.00
C ALA A 291 -6.25 41.87 41.37
N PRO A 292 -5.59 42.21 42.48
CA PRO A 292 -6.17 41.98 43.79
C PRO A 292 -7.47 42.76 43.90
N ASN A 293 -8.56 42.01 44.05
CA ASN A 293 -9.90 42.37 44.50
C ASN A 293 -10.30 43.84 44.40
N HIS A 294 -11.26 44.12 43.51
CA HIS A 294 -12.44 44.88 43.94
C HIS A 294 -13.70 44.24 43.37
N ASP A 295 -14.46 43.65 44.29
CA ASP A 295 -15.90 43.45 44.29
C ASP A 295 -16.49 42.34 43.39
N ASP A 296 -16.56 41.16 44.01
CA ASP A 296 -17.68 40.21 44.06
C ASP A 296 -18.83 40.45 43.06
N LEU A 297 -18.79 39.75 41.92
CA LEU A 297 -19.98 39.41 41.15
C LEU A 297 -19.98 37.91 40.86
N THR A 298 -20.66 37.20 41.76
CA THR A 298 -21.14 35.82 41.59
C THR A 298 -21.67 35.57 40.17
N PHE A 299 -20.94 34.75 39.40
CA PHE A 299 -21.42 34.24 38.12
C PHE A 299 -22.43 33.12 38.37
N SER A 300 -23.71 33.49 38.49
CA SER A 300 -24.80 32.52 38.47
C SER A 300 -25.00 32.02 37.03
N ARG A 301 -24.76 30.72 36.86
CA ARG A 301 -25.07 29.94 35.67
C ARG A 301 -26.60 29.87 35.51
N GLY A 302 -27.18 30.60 34.57
CA GLY A 302 -28.58 30.44 34.21
C GLY A 302 -29.08 31.48 33.22
N GLU A 303 -29.60 30.98 32.10
CA GLU A 303 -30.53 31.63 31.16
C GLU A 303 -29.93 32.51 30.04
N MET A 304 -29.99 31.95 28.84
CA MET A 304 -29.68 32.58 27.56
C MET A 304 -30.98 33.19 27.05
N GLU A 305 -31.19 34.49 27.29
CA GLU A 305 -32.27 35.26 26.66
C GLU A 305 -31.91 35.55 25.19
N PRO A 306 -32.87 35.45 24.24
CA PRO A 306 -32.59 35.69 22.83
C PRO A 306 -32.41 37.18 22.55
N SER A 307 -31.32 37.54 21.86
CA SER A 307 -31.02 38.89 21.41
C SER A 307 -32.15 39.49 20.56
N SER A 308 -32.81 40.54 21.08
CA SER A 308 -33.61 41.46 20.27
C SER A 308 -32.68 42.47 19.59
N PHE A 309 -32.17 42.14 18.41
CA PHE A 309 -31.50 43.11 17.55
C PHE A 309 -32.07 42.99 16.14
N LEU A 310 -33.34 43.38 15.99
CA LEU A 310 -33.97 43.79 14.73
C LEU A 310 -35.23 44.59 15.09
N GLU A 311 -35.03 45.81 15.59
CA GLU A 311 -36.03 46.87 15.53
C GLU A 311 -35.30 48.22 15.56
N GLN A 312 -34.92 48.69 14.37
CA GLN A 312 -35.01 50.08 13.88
C GLN A 312 -34.43 50.19 12.46
#